data_AF-A0A833E8E7-F1
#
_entry.id   AF-A0A833E8E7-F1
#
_cell.length_a   1.000
_cell.length_b   1.000
_cell.length_c   1.000
_cell.angle_alpha   90.00
_cell.angle_beta   90.00
_cell.angle_gamma   90.00
#
_symmetry.space_group_name_H-M   'P 1'
#
loop_
_entity.id
_entity.type
_entity.pdbx_description
1 polymer ?
#
loop_
_entity_poly.entity_id
_entity_poly.type
_entity_poly.pdbx_seq_one_letter_code
_entity_poly.pdbx_strand_id
1 'polypeptide(L)'
;MPRKRKTVKYIMLKRELWPLVKKGIKKITIRRSVRFSEGEEVLIHAGGKIVGRARITNIYRKKMKSIGAEEAEKEGIPLPRLKKMLENTYGRNPEQELTVVEFELVEVFDPPLDPEKKYYGDKSPQEIAEEALKKGMVKDPFEREVLKKLAEGKSIREIAFELGGLEKRKIIRRIVRKYGECLSATS
;
A
#
# COMPACT_ATOMS: atom_id res chain seq x y z
N MET A 1 -29.17 7.21 -3.21
CA MET A 1 -27.93 7.03 -4.00
C MET A 1 -26.84 6.50 -3.09
N PRO A 2 -26.23 5.33 -3.34
CA PRO A 2 -25.13 4.86 -2.51
C PRO A 2 -23.90 5.74 -2.77
N ARG A 3 -23.40 6.42 -1.72
CA ARG A 3 -22.12 7.15 -1.77
C ARG A 3 -21.03 6.14 -2.19
N LYS A 4 -20.44 6.31 -3.39
CA LYS A 4 -19.26 5.54 -3.81
C LYS A 4 -18.23 5.61 -2.66
N ARG A 5 -17.88 4.47 -2.05
CA ARG A 5 -16.84 4.41 -1.01
C ARG A 5 -15.59 5.11 -1.55
N LYS A 6 -15.13 6.18 -0.88
CA LYS A 6 -13.90 6.89 -1.26
C LYS A 6 -12.74 5.91 -1.07
N THR A 7 -12.18 5.40 -2.15
CA THR A 7 -11.05 4.46 -2.09
C THR A 7 -9.89 5.17 -1.41
N VAL A 8 -9.46 4.66 -0.25
CA VAL A 8 -8.28 5.20 0.45
C VAL A 8 -7.06 5.04 -0.46
N LYS A 9 -6.38 6.14 -0.73
CA LYS A 9 -5.18 6.16 -1.59
C LYS A 9 -3.92 6.07 -0.74
N TYR A 10 -2.87 5.51 -1.34
CA TYR A 10 -1.61 5.21 -0.64
C TYR A 10 -0.41 5.79 -1.37
N ILE A 11 0.48 6.45 -0.62
CA ILE A 11 1.86 6.67 -1.02
C ILE A 11 2.68 5.46 -0.57
N MET A 12 3.16 4.69 -1.53
CA MET A 12 4.02 3.53 -1.30
C MET A 12 5.48 3.96 -1.33
N LEU A 13 6.21 3.68 -0.26
CA LEU A 13 7.63 4.01 -0.10
C LEU A 13 8.45 2.76 0.21
N LYS A 14 9.74 2.80 -0.12
CA LYS A 14 10.71 1.79 0.33
C LYS A 14 10.88 1.88 1.84
N ARG A 15 11.10 0.73 2.49
CA ARG A 15 11.31 0.65 3.95
C ARG A 15 12.43 1.57 4.44
N GLU A 16 13.49 1.73 3.66
CA GLU A 16 14.64 2.58 3.98
C GLU A 16 14.28 4.07 4.16
N LEU A 17 13.17 4.54 3.55
CA LEU A 17 12.72 5.93 3.65
C LEU A 17 11.81 6.17 4.87
N TRP A 18 11.42 5.10 5.58
CA TRP A 18 10.51 5.19 6.71
C TRP A 18 11.02 6.14 7.82
N PRO A 19 12.28 6.09 8.28
CA PRO A 19 12.75 7.02 9.31
C PRO A 19 12.61 8.49 8.91
N LEU A 20 12.79 8.82 7.62
CA LEU A 20 12.65 10.18 7.10
C LEU A 20 11.20 10.67 7.16
N VAL A 21 10.25 9.77 6.90
CA VAL A 21 8.82 10.06 7.08
C VAL A 21 8.50 10.27 8.55
N LYS A 22 8.91 9.36 9.46
CA LYS A 22 8.62 9.52 10.89
C LYS A 22 9.15 10.84 11.47
N LYS A 23 10.30 11.31 10.97
CA LYS A 23 10.92 12.57 11.39
C LYS A 23 10.33 13.82 10.70
N GLY A 24 9.36 13.67 9.78
CA GLY A 24 8.82 14.80 9.01
C GLY A 24 9.79 15.44 8.02
N ILE A 25 10.92 14.77 7.74
CA ILE A 25 11.95 15.28 6.82
C ILE A 25 11.50 15.08 5.37
N LYS A 26 10.97 13.90 5.04
CA LYS A 26 10.49 13.59 3.69
C LYS A 26 9.11 14.22 3.47
N LYS A 27 9.05 15.19 2.57
CA LYS A 27 7.87 15.99 2.21
C LYS A 27 7.40 15.80 0.76
N ILE A 28 8.16 15.09 -0.07
CA ILE A 28 7.76 14.83 -1.45
C ILE A 28 7.83 13.35 -1.81
N THR A 29 7.19 12.98 -2.92
CA THR A 29 7.45 11.74 -3.66
C THR A 29 7.45 12.05 -5.16
N ILE A 30 8.37 11.43 -5.88
CA ILE A 30 8.51 11.62 -7.34
C ILE A 30 8.03 10.36 -8.06
N ARG A 31 7.15 10.51 -9.05
CA ARG A 31 6.48 9.39 -9.75
C ARG A 31 6.26 9.70 -11.23
N ARG A 32 6.22 8.68 -12.09
CA ARG A 32 5.84 8.84 -13.52
C ARG A 32 4.42 9.39 -13.69
N SER A 33 3.48 8.88 -12.90
CA SER A 33 2.10 9.35 -12.87
C SER A 33 1.49 9.09 -11.50
N VAL A 34 0.50 9.91 -11.15
CA VAL A 34 -0.24 9.80 -9.88
C VAL A 34 -1.72 9.98 -10.12
N ARG A 35 -2.53 9.50 -9.19
CA ARG A 35 -3.98 9.70 -9.17
C ARG A 35 -4.41 10.48 -7.94
N PHE A 36 -3.52 11.32 -7.41
CA PHE A 36 -3.81 12.17 -6.26
C PHE A 36 -4.32 13.53 -6.72
N SER A 37 -5.00 14.23 -5.82
CA SER A 37 -5.38 15.64 -6.01
C SER A 37 -4.88 16.46 -4.83
N GLU A 38 -4.64 17.75 -5.05
CA GLU A 38 -4.32 18.68 -3.96
C GLU A 38 -5.43 18.72 -2.91
N GLY A 39 -5.05 18.85 -1.64
CA GLY A 39 -5.95 18.76 -0.49
C GLY A 39 -6.37 17.33 -0.13
N GLU A 40 -6.04 16.32 -0.93
CA GLU A 40 -6.41 14.93 -0.65
C GLU A 40 -5.59 14.34 0.51
N GLU A 41 -6.28 13.67 1.45
CA GLU A 41 -5.61 12.86 2.48
C GLU A 41 -5.31 11.45 1.97
N VAL A 42 -4.06 11.03 2.18
CA VAL A 42 -3.51 9.74 1.76
C VAL A 42 -2.83 9.05 2.94
N LEU A 43 -2.73 7.73 2.87
CA LEU A 43 -1.95 6.96 3.83
C LEU A 43 -0.55 6.70 3.30
N ILE A 44 0.46 6.77 4.17
CA ILE A 44 1.83 6.43 3.82
C ILE A 44 2.09 4.98 4.22
N HIS A 45 2.56 4.19 3.26
CA HIS A 45 2.89 2.79 3.46
C HIS A 45 4.36 2.54 3.18
N ALA A 46 5.08 1.99 4.16
CA ALA A 46 6.50 1.66 4.04
C ALA A 46 6.78 0.31 4.72
N GLY A 47 7.58 -0.55 4.06
CA GLY A 47 8.03 -1.81 4.65
C GLY A 47 6.92 -2.79 5.07
N GLY A 48 5.75 -2.76 4.43
CA GLY A 48 4.62 -3.63 4.79
C GLY A 48 3.67 -3.05 5.84
N LYS A 49 3.91 -1.82 6.32
CA LYS A 49 3.10 -1.17 7.37
C LYS A 49 2.55 0.17 6.90
N ILE A 50 1.45 0.61 7.49
CA ILE A 50 0.94 1.98 7.35
C ILE A 50 1.57 2.81 8.46
N VAL A 51 2.33 3.83 8.08
CA VAL A 51 3.24 4.54 8.98
C VAL A 51 2.76 5.93 9.36
N GLY A 52 1.73 6.41 8.67
CA GLY A 52 1.14 7.70 8.94
C GLY A 52 0.11 8.09 7.88
N ARG A 53 -0.42 9.29 8.07
CA ARG A 53 -1.37 9.96 7.18
C ARG A 53 -0.78 11.30 6.75
N ALA A 54 -0.98 11.64 5.49
CA ALA A 54 -0.48 12.88 4.90
C ALA A 54 -1.55 13.55 4.06
N ARG A 55 -1.44 14.87 3.93
CA ARG A 55 -2.25 15.67 3.02
C ARG A 55 -1.39 16.11 1.85
N ILE A 56 -1.88 15.91 0.64
CA ILE A 56 -1.22 16.39 -0.57
C ILE A 56 -1.37 17.92 -0.61
N THR A 57 -0.25 18.63 -0.70
CA THR A 57 -0.23 20.10 -0.70
C THR A 57 -0.04 20.69 -2.09
N ASN A 58 0.67 20.00 -2.98
CA ASN A 58 0.98 20.49 -4.32
C ASN A 58 1.33 19.32 -5.26
N ILE A 59 0.96 19.43 -6.54
CA ILE A 59 1.33 18.46 -7.58
C ILE A 59 1.83 19.20 -8.82
N TYR A 60 3.10 18.99 -9.16
CA TYR A 60 3.71 19.61 -10.34
C TYR A 60 4.56 18.62 -11.14
N ARG A 61 4.94 19.00 -12.36
CA ARG A 61 5.82 18.18 -13.22
C ARG A 61 7.18 18.85 -13.37
N LYS A 62 8.23 18.02 -13.36
CA LYS A 62 9.60 18.41 -13.72
C LYS A 62 10.20 17.35 -14.64
N LYS A 63 11.07 17.78 -15.54
CA LYS A 63 11.93 16.85 -16.30
C LYS A 63 12.95 16.20 -15.36
N MET A 64 13.34 14.97 -15.65
CA MET A 64 14.31 14.24 -14.84
C MET A 64 15.63 14.99 -14.66
N LYS A 65 16.11 15.67 -15.71
CA LYS A 65 17.29 16.54 -15.65
C LYS A 65 17.12 17.71 -14.67
N SER A 66 15.91 18.25 -14.55
CA SER A 66 15.58 19.43 -13.72
C SER A 66 15.32 19.12 -12.25
N ILE A 67 15.28 17.84 -11.85
CA ILE A 67 15.24 17.46 -10.44
C ILE A 67 16.58 17.84 -9.79
N GLY A 68 16.55 18.66 -8.74
CA GLY A 68 17.74 19.30 -8.18
C GLY A 68 17.86 19.19 -6.67
N ALA A 69 18.69 20.07 -6.10
CA ALA A 69 18.96 20.12 -4.66
C ALA A 69 17.69 20.35 -3.82
N GLU A 70 16.77 21.18 -4.31
CA GLU A 70 15.48 21.44 -3.66
C GLU A 70 14.67 20.15 -3.45
N GLU A 71 14.53 19.32 -4.50
CA GLU A 71 13.86 18.04 -4.36
C GLU A 71 14.62 17.08 -3.46
N ALA A 72 15.96 17.09 -3.49
CA ALA A 72 16.78 16.25 -2.63
C ALA A 72 16.58 16.58 -1.15
N GLU A 73 16.54 17.87 -0.82
CA GLU A 73 16.25 18.38 0.52
C GLU A 73 14.86 17.96 0.98
N LYS A 74 13.84 18.20 0.15
CA LYS A 74 12.45 17.80 0.45
C LYS A 74 12.27 16.28 0.51
N GLU A 75 13.10 15.50 -0.19
CA GLU A 75 13.11 14.03 -0.12
C GLU A 75 13.83 13.52 1.15
N GLY A 76 14.68 14.35 1.75
CA GLY A 76 15.50 14.01 2.92
C GLY A 76 16.72 13.16 2.60
N ILE A 77 17.21 13.19 1.35
CA ILE A 77 18.35 12.39 0.91
C ILE A 77 19.32 13.22 0.03
N PRO A 78 20.61 12.88 -0.02
CA PRO A 78 21.55 13.58 -0.88
C PRO A 78 21.16 13.51 -2.37
N LEU A 79 21.39 14.59 -3.13
CA LEU A 79 21.05 14.68 -4.55
C LEU A 79 21.63 13.51 -5.40
N PRO A 80 22.89 13.07 -5.23
CA PRO A 80 23.40 11.91 -5.96
C PRO A 80 22.60 10.63 -5.68
N ARG A 81 22.15 10.43 -4.43
CA ARG A 81 21.31 9.28 -4.06
C ARG A 81 19.92 9.40 -4.71
N LEU A 82 19.32 10.58 -4.71
CA LEU A 82 18.04 10.82 -5.38
C LEU A 82 18.12 10.52 -6.88
N LYS A 83 19.12 11.08 -7.58
CA LYS A 83 19.32 10.83 -9.01
C LYS A 83 19.48 9.35 -9.31
N LYS A 84 20.33 8.64 -8.57
CA LYS A 84 20.51 7.19 -8.71
C LYS A 84 19.22 6.41 -8.45
N MET A 85 18.42 6.80 -7.45
CA MET A 85 17.13 6.18 -7.18
C MET A 85 16.12 6.38 -8.32
N LEU A 86 16.06 7.58 -8.89
CA LEU A 86 15.20 7.87 -10.04
C LEU A 86 15.65 7.11 -11.29
N GLU A 87 16.96 7.07 -11.58
CA GLU A 87 17.52 6.30 -12.69
C GLU A 87 17.22 4.81 -12.57
N ASN A 88 17.40 4.23 -11.39
CA ASN A 88 17.10 2.82 -11.15
C ASN A 88 15.61 2.50 -11.29
N THR A 89 14.73 3.46 -11.02
CA THR A 89 13.28 3.25 -11.03
C THR A 89 12.67 3.54 -12.41
N TYR A 90 13.21 4.53 -13.12
CA TYR A 90 12.60 5.08 -14.33
C TYR A 90 13.49 5.07 -15.56
N GLY A 91 14.76 4.68 -15.44
CA GLY A 91 15.75 4.78 -16.52
C GLY A 91 16.43 6.15 -16.57
N ARG A 92 17.35 6.33 -17.53
CA ARG A 92 18.24 7.50 -17.62
C ARG A 92 17.79 8.58 -18.62
N ASN A 93 16.52 8.62 -19.01
CA ASN A 93 16.06 9.60 -19.99
C ASN A 93 15.95 11.00 -19.34
N PRO A 94 16.81 11.97 -19.71
CA PRO A 94 16.84 13.30 -19.07
C PRO A 94 15.58 14.12 -19.34
N GLU A 95 14.93 13.92 -20.49
CA GLU A 95 13.70 14.62 -20.89
C GLU A 95 12.44 14.00 -20.30
N GLN A 96 12.55 12.85 -19.63
CA GLN A 96 11.38 12.19 -19.05
C GLN A 96 10.72 13.11 -18.02
N GLU A 97 9.44 13.40 -18.23
CA GLU A 97 8.63 14.10 -17.24
C GLU A 97 8.32 13.18 -16.05
N LEU A 98 8.48 13.74 -14.86
CA LEU A 98 8.12 13.13 -13.58
C LEU A 98 7.19 14.08 -12.85
N THR A 99 6.17 13.50 -12.22
CA THR A 99 5.28 14.21 -11.31
C THR A 99 5.90 14.22 -9.92
N VAL A 100 6.12 15.40 -9.38
CA VAL A 100 6.49 15.63 -7.99
C VAL A 100 5.20 15.89 -7.22
N VAL A 101 5.02 15.15 -6.13
CA VAL A 101 3.88 15.28 -5.23
C VAL A 101 4.40 15.73 -3.88
N GLU A 102 4.03 16.93 -3.49
CA GLU A 102 4.32 17.47 -2.16
C GLU A 102 3.21 17.07 -1.19
N PHE A 103 3.62 16.77 0.03
CA PHE A 103 2.70 16.39 1.08
C PHE A 103 3.22 16.83 2.45
N GLU A 104 2.28 17.05 3.36
CA GLU A 104 2.54 17.31 4.77
C GLU A 104 1.99 16.17 5.60
N LEU A 105 2.73 15.77 6.64
CA LEU A 105 2.25 14.77 7.58
C LEU A 105 1.16 15.37 8.45
N VAL A 106 0.01 14.71 8.42
CA VAL A 106 -1.11 14.99 9.32
C VAL A 106 -0.93 14.22 10.62
N GLU A 107 -0.42 12.99 10.53
CA GLU A 107 -0.32 12.08 11.66
C GLU A 107 0.76 11.02 11.41
N VAL A 108 1.56 10.72 12.44
CA VAL A 108 2.51 9.61 12.45
C VAL A 108 1.95 8.49 13.31
N PHE A 109 1.92 7.28 12.78
CA PHE A 109 1.46 6.12 13.55
C PHE A 109 2.63 5.45 14.27
N ASP A 110 2.60 5.50 15.60
CA ASP A 110 3.53 4.80 16.47
C ASP A 110 2.76 4.11 17.63
N PRO A 111 2.60 2.77 17.61
CA PRO A 111 3.19 1.85 16.65
C PRO A 111 2.56 1.96 15.25
N PRO A 112 3.28 1.55 14.19
CA PRO A 112 2.78 1.53 12.82
C PRO A 112 1.61 0.56 12.68
N LEU A 113 0.58 0.94 11.90
CA LEU A 113 -0.58 0.09 11.71
C LEU A 113 -0.27 -1.07 10.76
N ASP A 114 -0.78 -2.25 11.11
CA ASP A 114 -0.77 -3.39 10.21
C ASP A 114 -1.87 -3.22 9.15
N PRO A 115 -1.54 -3.18 7.85
CA PRO A 115 -2.55 -3.13 6.80
C PRO A 115 -3.49 -4.32 6.91
N GLU A 116 -3.00 -5.49 7.33
CA GLU A 116 -3.82 -6.69 7.49
C GLU A 116 -4.87 -6.50 8.59
N LYS A 117 -4.53 -5.90 9.74
CA LYS A 117 -5.54 -5.55 10.76
C LYS A 117 -6.59 -4.58 10.24
N LYS A 118 -6.20 -3.64 9.37
CA LYS A 118 -7.16 -2.75 8.70
C LYS A 118 -8.11 -3.50 7.75
N TYR A 119 -7.67 -4.60 7.14
CA TYR A 119 -8.47 -5.35 6.16
C TYR A 119 -9.17 -6.59 6.74
N TYR A 120 -8.71 -7.13 7.86
CA TYR A 120 -9.13 -8.41 8.43
C TYR A 120 -9.55 -8.31 9.91
N GLY A 121 -9.40 -7.14 10.55
CA GLY A 121 -9.69 -6.95 11.97
C GLY A 121 -8.63 -7.62 12.85
N ASP A 122 -9.05 -8.15 13.99
CA ASP A 122 -8.15 -8.84 14.92
C ASP A 122 -7.84 -10.29 14.52
N LYS A 123 -8.56 -10.82 13.52
CA LYS A 123 -8.37 -12.19 13.03
C LYS A 123 -7.39 -12.23 11.87
N SER A 124 -6.48 -13.18 11.91
CA SER A 124 -5.59 -13.52 10.82
C SER A 124 -6.36 -14.14 9.64
N PRO A 125 -5.79 -14.12 8.42
CA PRO A 125 -6.37 -14.83 7.27
C PRO A 125 -6.62 -16.32 7.52
N GLN A 126 -5.80 -16.96 8.35
CA GLN A 126 -5.97 -18.36 8.74
C GLN A 126 -7.19 -18.53 9.66
N GLU A 127 -7.30 -17.74 10.72
CA GLU A 127 -8.44 -17.80 11.64
C GLU A 127 -9.77 -17.50 10.92
N ILE A 128 -9.79 -16.53 10.01
CA ILE A 128 -10.95 -16.25 9.17
C ILE A 128 -11.33 -17.47 8.33
N ALA A 129 -10.34 -18.16 7.76
CA ALA A 129 -10.57 -19.33 6.93
C ALA A 129 -11.13 -20.51 7.72
N GLU A 130 -10.53 -20.82 8.88
CA GLU A 130 -10.99 -21.86 9.79
C GLU A 130 -12.43 -21.62 10.23
N GLU A 131 -12.75 -20.41 10.68
CA GLU A 131 -14.09 -20.09 11.18
C GLU A 131 -15.15 -20.08 10.08
N ALA A 132 -14.85 -19.52 8.90
CA ALA A 132 -15.77 -19.51 7.77
C ALA A 132 -16.10 -20.93 7.29
N LEU A 133 -15.10 -21.83 7.26
CA LEU A 133 -15.29 -23.25 6.94
C LEU A 133 -16.11 -23.96 8.02
N LYS A 134 -15.77 -23.74 9.30
CA LYS A 134 -16.47 -24.34 10.44
C LYS A 134 -17.96 -23.96 10.49
N LYS A 135 -18.29 -22.70 10.20
CA LYS A 135 -19.68 -22.21 10.13
C LYS A 135 -20.40 -22.61 8.84
N GLY A 136 -19.77 -23.33 7.92
CA GLY A 136 -20.37 -23.75 6.65
C GLY A 136 -20.77 -22.61 5.72
N MET A 137 -20.15 -21.42 5.87
CA MET A 137 -20.54 -20.20 5.13
C MET A 137 -20.06 -20.22 3.68
N VAL A 138 -19.10 -21.08 3.35
CA VAL A 138 -18.37 -21.09 2.07
C VAL A 138 -19.05 -22.05 1.09
N LYS A 139 -19.85 -21.50 0.19
CA LYS A 139 -20.60 -22.27 -0.83
C LYS A 139 -19.82 -22.49 -2.12
N ASP A 140 -18.99 -21.52 -2.51
CA ASP A 140 -18.23 -21.60 -3.75
C ASP A 140 -17.06 -22.60 -3.61
N PRO A 141 -16.94 -23.62 -4.49
CA PRO A 141 -15.91 -24.65 -4.37
C PRO A 141 -14.48 -24.09 -4.45
N PHE A 142 -14.25 -23.09 -5.28
CA PHE A 142 -12.93 -22.48 -5.45
C PHE A 142 -12.55 -21.66 -4.21
N GLU A 143 -13.47 -20.84 -3.69
CA GLU A 143 -13.25 -20.12 -2.43
C GLU A 143 -13.02 -21.09 -1.27
N ARG A 144 -13.72 -22.22 -1.25
CA ARG A 144 -13.55 -23.28 -0.25
C ARG A 144 -12.17 -23.92 -0.31
N GLU A 145 -11.67 -24.21 -1.50
CA GLU A 145 -10.31 -24.74 -1.68
C GLU A 145 -9.26 -23.75 -1.18
N VAL A 146 -9.40 -22.46 -1.55
CA VAL A 146 -8.49 -21.40 -1.10
C VAL A 146 -8.47 -21.28 0.43
N LEU A 147 -9.64 -21.28 1.07
CA LEU A 147 -9.73 -21.19 2.53
C LEU A 147 -9.21 -22.45 3.23
N LYS A 148 -9.41 -23.64 2.66
CA LYS A 148 -8.81 -24.88 3.22
C LYS A 148 -7.30 -24.79 3.29
N LYS A 149 -6.66 -24.37 2.19
CA LYS A 149 -5.20 -24.21 2.14
C LYS A 149 -4.70 -23.16 3.13
N LEU A 150 -5.45 -22.09 3.36
CA LEU A 150 -5.13 -21.09 4.39
C LEU A 150 -5.27 -21.68 5.81
N ALA A 151 -6.31 -22.45 6.07
CA ALA A 151 -6.52 -23.14 7.35
C ALA A 151 -5.42 -24.19 7.64
N GLU A 152 -4.84 -24.79 6.59
CA GLU A 152 -3.66 -25.67 6.69
C GLU A 152 -2.35 -24.89 6.97
N GLY A 153 -2.40 -23.57 7.12
CA GLY A 153 -1.25 -22.73 7.45
C GLY A 153 -0.44 -22.24 6.25
N LYS A 154 -0.86 -22.52 5.01
CA LYS A 154 -0.17 -21.97 3.82
C LYS A 154 -0.35 -20.46 3.75
N SER A 155 0.70 -19.76 3.37
CA SER A 155 0.62 -18.31 3.14
C SER A 155 -0.18 -17.98 1.87
N ILE A 156 -0.75 -16.77 1.84
CA ILE A 156 -1.39 -16.20 0.63
C ILE A 156 -0.45 -16.24 -0.58
N ARG A 157 0.87 -16.14 -0.37
CA ARG A 157 1.86 -16.17 -1.44
C ARG A 157 2.00 -17.57 -2.03
N GLU A 158 2.10 -18.60 -1.20
CA GLU A 158 2.22 -19.99 -1.62
C GLU A 158 0.98 -20.42 -2.41
N ILE A 159 -0.21 -20.15 -1.86
CA ILE A 159 -1.47 -20.46 -2.53
C ILE A 159 -1.56 -19.74 -3.88
N ALA A 160 -1.10 -18.49 -3.97
CA ALA A 160 -1.11 -17.77 -5.24
C ALA A 160 -0.21 -18.42 -6.30
N PHE A 161 0.96 -18.92 -5.91
CA PHE A 161 1.83 -19.67 -6.83
C PHE A 161 1.18 -20.94 -7.34
N GLU A 162 0.54 -21.72 -6.45
CA GLU A 162 -0.20 -22.93 -6.85
C GLU A 162 -1.36 -22.61 -7.81
N LEU A 163 -2.00 -21.44 -7.66
CA LEU A 163 -3.09 -20.99 -8.53
C LEU A 163 -2.63 -20.34 -9.84
N GLY A 164 -1.33 -20.35 -10.14
CA GLY A 164 -0.78 -19.91 -11.42
C GLY A 164 -0.13 -18.52 -11.43
N GLY A 165 0.12 -17.91 -10.26
CA GLY A 165 0.98 -16.71 -10.20
C GLY A 165 0.74 -15.73 -9.04
N LEU A 166 1.72 -14.85 -8.81
CA LEU A 166 1.70 -13.86 -7.72
C LEU A 166 0.55 -12.86 -7.81
N GLU A 167 -0.06 -12.67 -8.98
CA GLU A 167 -1.23 -11.83 -9.20
C GLU A 167 -2.49 -12.41 -8.54
N LYS A 168 -2.58 -13.75 -8.39
CA LYS A 168 -3.69 -14.43 -7.69
C LYS A 168 -3.81 -14.05 -6.22
N ARG A 169 -2.75 -13.48 -5.62
CA ARG A 169 -2.81 -12.92 -4.26
C ARG A 169 -3.94 -11.89 -4.08
N LYS A 170 -4.32 -11.16 -5.14
CA LYS A 170 -5.45 -10.21 -5.07
C LYS A 170 -6.78 -10.93 -4.91
N ILE A 171 -6.95 -12.06 -5.61
CA ILE A 171 -8.14 -12.89 -5.55
C ILE A 171 -8.26 -13.50 -4.15
N ILE A 172 -7.18 -14.13 -3.67
CA ILE A 172 -7.13 -14.74 -2.33
C ILE A 172 -7.46 -13.70 -1.25
N ARG A 173 -6.81 -12.53 -1.29
CA ARG A 173 -7.10 -11.46 -0.33
C ARG A 173 -8.55 -11.00 -0.36
N ARG A 174 -9.19 -10.95 -1.53
CA ARG A 174 -10.60 -10.58 -1.68
C ARG A 174 -11.51 -11.63 -1.04
N ILE A 175 -11.20 -12.92 -1.23
CA ILE A 175 -11.92 -14.04 -0.61
C ILE A 175 -11.85 -13.92 0.91
N VAL A 176 -10.64 -13.79 1.48
CA VAL A 176 -10.47 -13.65 2.92
C VAL A 176 -11.23 -12.42 3.47
N ARG A 177 -11.19 -11.27 2.78
CA ARG A 177 -11.93 -10.07 3.22
C ARG A 177 -13.44 -10.30 3.22
N LYS A 178 -13.98 -10.90 2.17
CA LYS A 178 -15.41 -11.22 2.06
C LYS A 178 -15.87 -12.00 3.28
N TYR A 179 -15.15 -13.07 3.64
CA TYR A 179 -15.53 -13.90 4.79
C TYR A 179 -15.23 -13.24 6.14
N GLY A 180 -14.16 -12.46 6.26
CA GLY A 180 -13.90 -11.64 7.45
C GLY A 180 -15.05 -10.65 7.72
N GLU A 181 -15.53 -9.96 6.68
CA GLU A 181 -16.69 -9.06 6.76
C GLU A 181 -17.96 -9.83 7.16
N CYS A 182 -18.25 -10.98 6.54
CA CYS A 182 -19.40 -11.81 6.91
C CYS A 182 -19.35 -12.27 8.38
N LEU A 183 -18.17 -12.67 8.88
CA LEU A 183 -18.00 -13.09 10.27
C LEU A 183 -18.23 -11.93 11.25
N SER A 184 -17.74 -10.73 10.90
CA SER A 184 -17.95 -9.53 11.73
C SER A 184 -19.41 -9.06 11.77
N ALA A 185 -20.20 -9.32 10.72
CA ALA A 185 -21.63 -8.94 10.67
C ALA A 185 -22.56 -9.94 11.40
N THR A 186 -22.04 -11.10 11.80
CA THR A 186 -22.80 -12.15 12.50
C THR A 186 -22.45 -12.22 14.00
N SER A 187 -21.60 -11.29 14.48
CA SER A 187 -21.17 -11.16 15.88
C SER A 187 -21.86 -9.96 16.50
#